data_AF-A0A2A4GAE7-F1
#
_entry.id   AF-A0A2A4GAE7-F1
#
_cell.length_a   1.000
_cell.length_b   1.000
_cell.length_c   1.000
_cell.angle_alpha   90.00
_cell.angle_beta   90.00
_cell.angle_gamma   90.00
#
_symmetry.space_group_name_H-M   'P 1'
#
loop_
_entity.id
_entity.type
_entity.pdbx_description
1 polymer ?
#
loop_
_entity_poly.entity_id
_entity_poly.type
_entity_poly.pdbx_seq_one_letter_code
_entity_poly.pdbx_strand_id
1 'polypeptide(L)'
;MREFQEKVSGEYRNYRDNFRDSYTYIENYGRNKYKSGNYLDFVAKTTNATEICQNEIAEIIRLDYIKSNANNFNVRPKVKNSTDFLRKEILKKNEQHNYNKSLERALYELLQTIRDNITHYGKFEVSENQYERNFVLIKNASIIANNIVKQIEKLEKE
;
A
#
# COMPACT_ATOMS: atom_id res chain seq x y z
N MET A 1 26.25 -8.11 10.13
CA MET A 1 25.22 -7.43 10.96
C MET A 1 25.44 -5.91 11.06
N ARG A 2 26.67 -5.41 11.28
CA ARG A 2 26.98 -3.96 11.31
C ARG A 2 26.86 -3.25 9.95
N GLU A 3 27.34 -3.85 8.87
CA GLU A 3 27.20 -3.34 7.48
C GLU A 3 25.75 -3.22 6.99
N PHE A 4 24.81 -3.80 7.74
CA PHE A 4 23.42 -3.94 7.32
C PHE A 4 22.51 -2.89 7.96
N GLN A 5 22.85 -2.42 9.17
CA GLN A 5 22.30 -1.18 9.73
C GLN A 5 22.66 0.05 8.86
N GLU A 6 23.72 -0.05 8.05
CA GLU A 6 24.13 0.97 7.08
C GLU A 6 23.33 0.92 5.76
N LYS A 7 22.68 -0.21 5.42
CA LYS A 7 21.95 -0.39 4.14
C LYS A 7 20.53 0.16 4.12
N VAL A 8 19.92 0.42 5.28
CA VAL A 8 18.68 1.19 5.31
C VAL A 8 19.04 2.64 5.00
N SER A 9 19.08 2.96 3.70
CA SER A 9 19.42 4.30 3.23
C SER A 9 18.55 5.33 3.95
N GLY A 10 19.08 6.54 4.14
CA GLY A 10 18.26 7.65 4.66
C GLY A 10 16.97 7.81 3.85
N GLU A 11 17.04 7.56 2.55
CA GLU A 11 15.90 7.59 1.65
C GLU A 11 14.83 6.52 1.98
N TYR A 12 15.22 5.25 2.19
CA TYR A 12 14.26 4.21 2.59
C TYR A 12 13.58 4.57 3.91
N ARG A 13 14.35 5.04 4.91
CA ARG A 13 13.79 5.48 6.20
C ARG A 13 12.77 6.59 6.02
N ASN A 14 13.09 7.57 5.18
CA ASN A 14 12.19 8.68 4.88
C ASN A 14 10.88 8.21 4.26
N TYR A 15 10.93 7.36 3.22
CA TYR A 15 9.69 6.84 2.63
C TYR A 15 8.88 6.00 3.61
N ARG A 16 9.56 5.19 4.43
CA ARG A 16 8.91 4.37 5.45
C ARG A 16 8.17 5.24 6.47
N ASP A 17 8.86 6.22 7.04
CA ASP A 17 8.31 7.04 8.11
C ASP A 17 7.18 7.93 7.56
N ASN A 18 7.37 8.52 6.38
CA ASN A 18 6.31 9.24 5.67
C ASN A 18 5.09 8.35 5.39
N PHE A 19 5.29 7.13 4.91
CA PHE A 19 4.19 6.21 4.66
C PHE A 19 3.47 5.83 5.95
N ARG A 20 4.20 5.52 7.02
CA ARG A 20 3.63 5.18 8.32
C ARG A 20 2.76 6.33 8.84
N ASP A 21 3.26 7.54 8.79
CA ASP A 21 2.60 8.71 9.37
C ASP A 21 1.35 9.07 8.54
N SER A 22 1.46 9.09 7.21
CA SER A 22 0.32 9.33 6.31
C SER A 22 -0.74 8.23 6.39
N TYR A 23 -0.34 6.96 6.44
CA TYR A 23 -1.29 5.86 6.60
C TYR A 23 -2.04 5.95 7.94
N THR A 24 -1.33 6.30 9.02
CA THR A 24 -1.92 6.51 10.35
C THR A 24 -2.93 7.66 10.32
N TYR A 25 -2.60 8.77 9.65
CA TYR A 25 -3.52 9.87 9.46
C TYR A 25 -4.80 9.42 8.73
N ILE A 26 -4.68 8.67 7.63
CA ILE A 26 -5.82 8.15 6.86
C ILE A 26 -6.71 7.26 7.74
N GLU A 27 -6.13 6.35 8.54
CA GLU A 27 -6.89 5.50 9.45
C GLU A 27 -7.63 6.32 10.52
N ASN A 28 -6.96 7.31 11.11
CA ASN A 28 -7.55 8.17 12.14
C ASN A 28 -8.69 9.03 11.57
N TYR A 29 -8.47 9.66 10.42
CA TYR A 29 -9.51 10.41 9.71
C TYR A 29 -10.72 9.52 9.41
N GLY A 30 -10.49 8.33 8.85
CA GLY A 30 -11.55 7.39 8.53
C GLY A 30 -12.37 6.97 9.75
N ARG A 31 -11.70 6.67 10.87
CA ARG A 31 -12.36 6.30 12.13
C ARG A 31 -13.15 7.46 12.71
N ASN A 32 -12.57 8.65 12.75
CA ASN A 32 -13.19 9.84 13.36
C ASN A 32 -14.41 10.32 12.55
N LYS A 33 -14.29 10.39 11.22
CA LYS A 33 -15.35 10.93 10.35
C LYS A 33 -16.51 9.96 10.14
N TYR A 34 -16.22 8.66 9.99
CA TYR A 34 -17.25 7.67 9.59
C TYR A 34 -17.71 6.74 10.71
N LYS A 35 -17.09 6.80 11.91
CA LYS A 35 -17.46 6.06 13.14
C LYS A 35 -17.73 4.55 12.98
N SER A 36 -17.28 3.93 11.88
CA SER A 36 -17.62 2.55 11.50
C SER A 36 -16.43 1.78 10.93
N GLY A 37 -16.48 0.45 11.04
CA GLY A 37 -15.41 -0.46 10.60
C GLY A 37 -15.17 -0.52 9.08
N ASN A 38 -16.03 0.11 8.28
CA ASN A 38 -15.93 0.15 6.82
C ASN A 38 -15.45 1.51 6.28
N TYR A 39 -14.74 2.31 7.09
CA TYR A 39 -14.20 3.61 6.67
C TYR A 39 -13.44 3.56 5.34
N LEU A 40 -12.76 2.45 5.01
CA LEU A 40 -12.06 2.27 3.74
C LEU A 40 -12.96 2.40 2.50
N ASP A 41 -14.23 2.01 2.59
CA ASP A 41 -15.19 2.15 1.48
C ASP A 41 -15.67 3.61 1.34
N PHE A 42 -15.60 4.39 2.42
CA PHE A 42 -15.89 5.82 2.39
C PHE A 42 -14.70 6.62 1.90
N VAL A 43 -13.49 6.28 2.34
CA VAL A 43 -12.25 6.85 1.83
C VAL A 43 -12.09 6.52 0.33
N ALA A 44 -12.53 5.33 -0.08
CA ALA A 44 -12.63 4.95 -1.49
C ALA A 44 -13.45 5.96 -2.30
N LYS A 45 -14.67 6.25 -1.87
CA LYS A 45 -15.56 7.20 -2.55
C LYS A 45 -15.02 8.64 -2.58
N THR A 46 -14.22 9.04 -1.58
CA THR A 46 -13.85 10.45 -1.40
C THR A 46 -12.50 10.83 -2.02
N THR A 47 -11.56 9.89 -2.15
CA THR A 47 -10.16 10.26 -2.45
C THR A 47 -9.75 10.04 -3.90
N ASN A 48 -10.53 9.26 -4.66
CA ASN A 48 -10.27 8.92 -6.06
C ASN A 48 -8.79 8.56 -6.35
N ALA A 49 -8.15 7.90 -5.38
CA ALA A 49 -6.70 7.72 -5.34
C ALA A 49 -6.18 6.85 -6.48
N THR A 50 -7.04 5.96 -7.00
CA THR A 50 -6.71 5.06 -8.10
C THR A 50 -6.56 5.77 -9.44
N GLU A 51 -7.27 6.89 -9.64
CA GLU A 51 -7.09 7.73 -10.83
C GLU A 51 -5.83 8.59 -10.71
N ILE A 52 -5.63 9.23 -9.56
CA ILE A 52 -4.53 10.18 -9.35
C ILE A 52 -3.17 9.49 -9.28
N CYS A 53 -3.10 8.30 -8.68
CA CYS A 53 -1.84 7.58 -8.44
C CYS A 53 -1.69 6.35 -9.34
N GLN A 54 -2.27 6.38 -10.55
CA GLN A 54 -2.32 5.21 -11.43
C GLN A 54 -0.93 4.63 -11.72
N ASN A 55 0.09 5.49 -11.88
CA ASN A 55 1.47 5.09 -12.16
C ASN A 55 2.11 4.35 -10.98
N GLU A 56 2.00 4.90 -9.78
CA GLU A 56 2.55 4.31 -8.56
C GLU A 56 1.88 2.97 -8.25
N ILE A 57 0.57 2.88 -8.50
CA ILE A 57 -0.18 1.63 -8.34
C ILE A 57 0.28 0.60 -9.37
N ALA A 58 0.46 1.01 -10.63
CA ALA A 58 0.98 0.15 -11.69
C ALA A 58 2.36 -0.44 -11.33
N GLU A 59 3.26 0.37 -10.78
CA GLU A 59 4.57 -0.08 -10.30
C GLU A 59 4.45 -1.15 -9.21
N ILE A 60 3.57 -0.95 -8.23
CA ILE A 60 3.35 -1.94 -7.16
C ILE A 60 2.80 -3.25 -7.71
N ILE A 61 1.76 -3.20 -8.54
CA ILE A 61 1.05 -4.42 -9.00
C ILE A 61 1.80 -5.17 -10.12
N ARG A 62 2.83 -4.57 -10.73
CA ARG A 62 3.75 -5.28 -11.64
C ARG A 62 4.67 -6.24 -10.90
N LEU A 63 4.97 -5.97 -9.63
CA LEU A 63 5.79 -6.84 -8.79
C LEU A 63 5.07 -8.16 -8.48
N ASP A 64 5.84 -9.17 -8.05
CA ASP A 64 5.27 -10.39 -7.47
C ASP A 64 4.40 -10.05 -6.24
N TYR A 65 3.38 -10.87 -5.99
CA TYR A 65 2.40 -10.65 -4.94
C TYR A 65 3.04 -10.35 -3.59
N ILE A 66 2.38 -9.49 -2.81
CA ILE A 66 2.83 -9.14 -1.48
C ILE A 66 2.54 -10.30 -0.52
N LYS A 67 3.61 -11.03 -0.16
CA LYS A 67 3.58 -12.19 0.74
C LYS A 67 3.43 -11.75 2.20
N SER A 68 2.96 -12.67 3.05
CA SER A 68 2.61 -12.38 4.45
C SER A 68 3.80 -12.11 5.37
N ASN A 69 4.95 -12.73 5.11
CA ASN A 69 6.23 -12.42 5.74
C ASN A 69 7.42 -13.05 4.99
N ALA A 70 8.66 -12.76 5.42
CA ALA A 70 9.89 -13.30 4.83
C ALA A 70 10.04 -14.83 4.92
N ASN A 71 9.41 -15.45 5.93
CA ASN A 71 9.54 -16.87 6.26
C ASN A 71 8.28 -17.70 5.91
N ASN A 72 7.19 -17.04 5.50
CA ASN A 72 5.88 -17.59 5.28
C ASN A 72 5.37 -17.00 3.96
N PHE A 73 5.72 -17.69 2.89
CA PHE A 73 5.60 -17.26 1.50
C PHE A 73 4.16 -17.23 0.98
N ASN A 74 3.17 -17.61 1.80
CA ASN A 74 1.79 -17.67 1.35
C ASN A 74 1.21 -16.27 1.13
N VAL A 75 0.74 -16.05 -0.09
CA VAL A 75 -0.04 -14.89 -0.47
C VAL A 75 -1.44 -15.07 0.11
N ARG A 76 -1.90 -14.12 0.92
CA ARG A 76 -3.27 -14.18 1.44
C ARG A 76 -4.26 -14.12 0.27
N PRO A 77 -5.29 -14.97 0.20
CA PRO A 77 -6.25 -14.95 -0.90
C PRO A 77 -6.86 -13.57 -1.15
N LYS A 78 -7.10 -12.82 -0.06
CA LYS A 78 -7.55 -11.43 -0.12
C LYS A 78 -6.58 -10.53 -0.90
N VAL A 79 -5.29 -10.54 -0.55
CA VAL A 79 -4.26 -9.73 -1.21
C VAL A 79 -4.09 -10.14 -2.67
N LYS A 80 -4.12 -11.45 -2.97
CA LYS A 80 -4.11 -11.97 -4.33
C LYS A 80 -5.28 -11.39 -5.13
N ASN A 81 -6.51 -11.56 -4.65
CA ASN A 81 -7.71 -11.10 -5.34
C ASN A 81 -7.73 -9.57 -5.55
N SER A 82 -7.32 -8.78 -4.55
CA SER A 82 -7.22 -7.32 -4.68
C SER A 82 -6.17 -6.92 -5.71
N THR A 83 -5.03 -7.62 -5.75
CA THR A 83 -3.94 -7.38 -6.71
C THR A 83 -4.38 -7.74 -8.14
N ASP A 84 -5.02 -8.89 -8.33
CA ASP A 84 -5.50 -9.35 -9.64
C ASP A 84 -6.58 -8.44 -10.19
N PHE A 85 -7.49 -7.98 -9.31
CA PHE A 85 -8.48 -6.98 -9.68
C PHE A 85 -7.82 -5.67 -10.16
N LEU A 86 -6.84 -5.15 -9.41
CA LEU A 86 -6.12 -3.93 -9.84
C LEU A 86 -5.33 -4.16 -11.13
N ARG A 87 -4.72 -5.33 -11.34
CA ARG A 87 -4.03 -5.66 -12.60
C ARG A 87 -5.00 -5.67 -13.78
N LYS A 88 -6.20 -6.20 -13.59
CA LYS A 88 -7.25 -6.15 -14.60
C LYS A 88 -7.68 -4.72 -14.90
N GLU A 89 -7.98 -3.94 -13.87
CA GLU A 89 -8.56 -2.61 -14.06
C GLU A 89 -7.54 -1.56 -14.53
N ILE A 90 -6.30 -1.59 -13.99
CA ILE A 90 -5.26 -0.59 -14.25
C ILE A 90 -4.31 -1.01 -15.37
N LEU A 91 -3.86 -2.27 -15.39
CA LEU A 91 -2.94 -2.77 -16.43
C LEU A 91 -3.67 -3.42 -17.62
N LYS A 92 -5.00 -3.51 -17.58
CA LYS A 92 -5.82 -4.18 -18.61
C LYS A 92 -5.41 -5.64 -18.86
N LYS A 93 -4.92 -6.32 -17.81
CA LYS A 93 -4.55 -7.74 -17.88
C LYS A 93 -5.78 -8.64 -17.71
N ASN A 94 -5.78 -9.79 -18.37
CA ASN A 94 -6.86 -10.78 -18.27
C ASN A 94 -6.68 -11.70 -17.04
N GLU A 95 -6.71 -11.11 -15.85
CA GLU A 95 -6.56 -11.83 -14.59
C GLU A 95 -7.93 -12.32 -14.08
N GLN A 96 -8.03 -13.59 -13.67
CA GLN A 96 -9.21 -14.09 -12.96
C GLN A 96 -9.15 -13.70 -11.48
N HIS A 97 -10.18 -13.02 -10.98
CA HIS A 97 -10.29 -12.61 -9.58
C HIS A 97 -11.71 -12.81 -9.05
N ASN A 98 -11.83 -13.09 -7.74
CA ASN A 98 -13.11 -13.13 -7.02
C ASN A 98 -13.35 -11.86 -6.19
N TYR A 99 -12.70 -10.76 -6.55
CA TYR A 99 -12.82 -9.49 -5.84
C TYR A 99 -14.15 -8.78 -6.18
N ASN A 100 -14.90 -8.38 -5.16
CA ASN A 100 -16.25 -7.83 -5.28
C ASN A 100 -16.43 -6.45 -4.62
N LYS A 101 -15.33 -5.73 -4.37
CA LYS A 101 -15.33 -4.38 -3.79
C LYS A 101 -14.77 -3.35 -4.78
N SER A 102 -14.72 -2.07 -4.37
CA SER A 102 -14.22 -0.99 -5.21
C SER A 102 -12.70 -1.05 -5.47
N LEU A 103 -12.28 -0.32 -6.50
CA LEU A 103 -10.88 -0.13 -6.90
C LEU A 103 -10.03 0.42 -5.76
N GLU A 104 -10.50 1.45 -5.09
CA GLU A 104 -9.79 2.09 -4.01
C GLU A 104 -9.75 1.20 -2.77
N ARG A 105 -10.81 0.40 -2.54
CA ARG A 105 -10.78 -0.60 -1.48
C ARG A 105 -9.70 -1.64 -1.74
N ALA A 106 -9.51 -2.06 -2.99
CA ALA A 106 -8.42 -2.97 -3.36
C ALA A 106 -7.05 -2.33 -3.10
N LEU A 107 -6.90 -1.05 -3.46
CA LEU A 107 -5.68 -0.27 -3.18
C LEU A 107 -5.39 -0.20 -1.68
N TYR A 108 -6.37 0.12 -0.84
CA TYR A 108 -6.18 0.20 0.61
C TYR A 108 -5.77 -1.13 1.23
N GLU A 109 -6.32 -2.24 0.76
CA GLU A 109 -5.94 -3.57 1.25
C GLU A 109 -4.49 -3.92 0.88
N LEU A 110 -4.03 -3.44 -0.27
CA LEU A 110 -2.62 -3.50 -0.68
C LEU A 110 -1.74 -2.64 0.22
N LEU A 111 -2.09 -1.37 0.44
CA LEU A 111 -1.36 -0.46 1.33
C LEU A 111 -1.31 -1.00 2.78
N GLN A 112 -2.41 -1.56 3.27
CA GLN A 112 -2.46 -2.21 4.59
C GLN A 112 -1.45 -3.35 4.68
N THR A 113 -1.39 -4.20 3.65
CA THR A 113 -0.47 -5.33 3.60
C THR A 113 0.99 -4.85 3.55
N ILE A 114 1.26 -3.77 2.80
CA ILE A 114 2.57 -3.12 2.77
C ILE A 114 2.95 -2.59 4.16
N ARG A 115 2.03 -1.89 4.83
CA ARG A 115 2.23 -1.37 6.20
C ARG A 115 2.53 -2.49 7.19
N ASP A 116 1.75 -3.56 7.18
CA ASP A 116 1.92 -4.70 8.08
C ASP A 116 3.22 -5.45 7.82
N ASN A 117 3.69 -5.47 6.58
CA ASN A 117 4.98 -6.04 6.27
C ASN A 117 6.10 -5.15 6.81
N ILE A 118 6.10 -3.86 6.47
CA ILE A 118 7.20 -2.91 6.78
C ILE A 118 7.34 -2.62 8.28
N THR A 119 6.24 -2.58 9.02
CA THR A 119 6.27 -2.36 10.48
C THR A 119 6.85 -3.55 11.25
N HIS A 120 6.91 -4.73 10.64
CA HIS A 120 7.50 -5.93 11.22
C HIS A 120 8.91 -6.19 10.67
N TYR A 121 9.81 -5.22 10.90
CA TYR A 121 11.25 -5.17 10.54
C TYR A 121 11.99 -6.50 10.31
N GLY A 122 11.66 -7.57 11.04
CA GLY A 122 12.25 -8.91 10.85
C GLY A 122 11.92 -9.62 9.52
N LYS A 123 11.27 -8.95 8.55
CA LYS A 123 10.81 -9.55 7.29
C LYS A 123 11.43 -8.92 6.03
N PHE A 124 12.34 -7.97 6.18
CA PHE A 124 12.69 -7.06 5.06
C PHE A 124 13.89 -7.50 4.24
N GLU A 125 14.63 -8.48 4.71
CA GLU A 125 16.06 -8.44 4.48
C GLU A 125 16.70 -9.84 4.56
N VAL A 126 16.25 -10.74 3.67
CA VAL A 126 16.93 -12.03 3.43
C VAL A 126 17.87 -11.95 2.21
N SER A 127 17.61 -11.05 1.25
CA SER A 127 18.44 -10.85 0.04
C SER A 127 18.31 -9.45 -0.60
N GLU A 128 19.25 -9.10 -1.48
CA GLU A 128 19.26 -7.83 -2.25
C GLU A 128 18.00 -7.63 -3.09
N ASN A 129 17.56 -8.66 -3.81
CA ASN A 129 16.32 -8.62 -4.59
C ASN A 129 15.08 -8.32 -3.72
N GLN A 130 15.06 -8.79 -2.46
CA GLN A 130 13.98 -8.48 -1.54
C GLN A 130 14.03 -7.02 -1.10
N TYR A 131 15.23 -6.49 -0.83
CA TYR A 131 15.42 -5.09 -0.49
C TYR A 131 14.95 -4.18 -1.63
N GLU A 132 15.38 -4.42 -2.87
CA GLU A 132 14.99 -3.60 -4.03
C GLU A 132 13.47 -3.59 -4.25
N ARG A 133 12.86 -4.78 -4.23
CA ARG A 133 11.41 -4.92 -4.32
C ARG A 133 10.70 -4.14 -3.20
N ASN A 134 11.20 -4.26 -1.98
CA ASN A 134 10.64 -3.58 -0.81
C ASN A 134 10.82 -2.06 -0.89
N PHE A 135 11.93 -1.59 -1.45
CA PHE A 135 12.19 -0.18 -1.71
C PHE A 135 11.17 0.38 -2.70
N VAL A 136 10.90 -0.32 -3.81
CA VAL A 136 9.86 0.06 -4.77
C VAL A 136 8.47 0.08 -4.11
N LEU A 137 8.15 -0.92 -3.29
CA LEU A 137 6.88 -0.98 -2.57
C LEU A 137 6.70 0.23 -1.64
N ILE A 138 7.70 0.55 -0.82
CA ILE A 138 7.57 1.62 0.18
C ILE A 138 7.59 3.01 -0.45
N LYS A 139 8.42 3.22 -1.47
CA LYS A 139 8.46 4.48 -2.21
C LYS A 139 7.09 4.81 -2.80
N ASN A 140 6.51 3.88 -3.55
CA ASN A 140 5.21 4.07 -4.20
C ASN A 140 4.07 4.15 -3.17
N ALA A 141 4.08 3.31 -2.14
CA ALA A 141 3.07 3.36 -1.08
C ALA A 141 3.09 4.70 -0.33
N SER A 142 4.29 5.25 -0.07
CA SER A 142 4.45 6.57 0.54
C SER A 142 3.84 7.67 -0.31
N ILE A 143 4.11 7.68 -1.63
CA ILE A 143 3.56 8.66 -2.57
C ILE A 143 2.02 8.58 -2.61
N ILE A 144 1.48 7.36 -2.74
CA ILE A 144 0.04 7.12 -2.77
C ILE A 144 -0.62 7.63 -1.47
N ALA A 145 -0.10 7.24 -0.31
CA ALA A 145 -0.64 7.66 0.98
C ALA A 145 -0.59 9.19 1.15
N ASN A 146 0.51 9.83 0.75
CA ASN A 146 0.62 11.29 0.80
C ASN A 146 -0.41 11.98 -0.10
N ASN A 147 -0.66 11.46 -1.30
CA ASN A 147 -1.68 12.03 -2.19
C ASN A 147 -3.09 11.85 -1.60
N ILE A 148 -3.38 10.71 -0.98
CA ILE A 148 -4.63 10.50 -0.26
C ILE A 148 -4.81 11.53 0.86
N VAL A 149 -3.78 11.73 1.69
CA VAL A 149 -3.81 12.74 2.77
C VAL A 149 -4.11 14.12 2.20
N LYS A 150 -3.44 14.53 1.11
CA LYS A 150 -3.72 15.81 0.44
C LYS A 150 -5.17 15.94 -0.03
N GLN A 151 -5.80 14.85 -0.51
CA GLN A 151 -7.22 14.89 -0.88
C GLN A 151 -8.11 15.03 0.35
N ILE A 152 -7.80 14.31 1.43
CA ILE A 152 -8.51 14.46 2.71
C ILE A 152 -8.44 15.90 3.21
N GLU A 153 -7.24 16.49 3.24
CA GLU A 153 -7.02 17.87 3.71
C GLU A 153 -7.75 18.92 2.87
N LYS A 154 -7.94 18.67 1.56
CA LYS A 154 -8.77 19.54 0.70
C LYS A 154 -10.24 19.47 1.11
N LEU A 155 -10.76 18.26 1.33
CA LEU A 155 -12.14 18.03 1.75
C LEU A 155 -12.46 18.58 3.15
N GLU A 156 -11.46 18.84 3.99
CA GLU A 156 -11.65 19.48 5.29
C GLU A 156 -11.69 21.02 5.20
N LYS A 157 -11.30 21.60 4.07
CA LYS A 157 -11.30 23.05 3.83
C LYS A 157 -12.52 23.54 3.04
N GLU A 158 -13.30 22.61 2.48
CA GLU A 158 -14.57 22.85 1.79
C GLU A 158 -15.75 22.75 2.76
#